data_AF-A0A433A1Y2-F1
#
_entry.id   AF-A0A433A1Y2-F1
#
_cell.length_a   1.000
_cell.length_b   1.000
_cell.length_c   1.000
_cell.angle_alpha   90.00
_cell.angle_beta   90.00
_cell.angle_gamma   90.00
#
_symmetry.space_group_name_H-M   'P 1'
#
loop_
_entity.id
_entity.type
_entity.pdbx_description
1 polymer ?
#
loop_
_entity_poly.entity_id
_entity_poly.type
_entity_poly.pdbx_seq_one_letter_code
_entity_poly.pdbx_strand_id
1 'polypeptide(L)'
;MERVGLGLDDSLEPRTTSQGMVGQLKARKAAGVILKMIQEGKIAGRAILMAGPPSTGKTAIAMGMAQALGPDVPFTMLAASEIFSLEMSKTEALMQAFRRSIGVRIKEESEIIEGEVVEIQIDRSVTGVSWMF
;
A
#
# COMPACT_ATOMS: atom_id res chain seq x y z
N MET A 1 16.33 6.49 -2.92
CA MET A 1 15.62 5.47 -2.12
C MET A 1 15.48 4.25 -3.01
N GLU A 2 16.18 3.16 -2.73
CA GLU A 2 16.03 1.92 -3.52
C GLU A 2 14.57 1.49 -3.48
N ARG A 3 13.93 1.40 -4.66
CA ARG A 3 12.55 0.89 -4.76
C ARG A 3 12.59 -0.60 -4.41
N VAL A 4 12.13 -0.93 -3.21
CA VAL A 4 11.88 -2.33 -2.80
C VAL A 4 10.73 -2.87 -3.67
N GLY A 5 10.85 -4.12 -4.12
CA GLY A 5 9.99 -4.70 -5.15
C GLY A 5 10.34 -6.15 -5.43
N LEU A 6 9.79 -6.75 -6.50
CA LEU A 6 10.02 -8.16 -6.80
C LEU A 6 11.40 -8.47 -7.40
N GLY A 7 12.20 -7.47 -7.77
CA GLY A 7 13.55 -7.63 -8.34
C GLY A 7 13.59 -8.39 -9.67
N LEU A 8 12.57 -8.18 -10.50
CA LEU A 8 12.46 -8.77 -11.84
C LEU A 8 13.06 -7.83 -12.89
N ASP A 9 13.54 -8.38 -14.00
CA ASP A 9 13.85 -7.61 -15.21
C ASP A 9 12.63 -7.45 -16.13
N ASP A 10 12.84 -6.79 -17.28
CA ASP A 10 11.79 -6.51 -18.26
C ASP A 10 11.20 -7.78 -18.91
N SER A 11 11.93 -8.89 -18.85
CA SER A 11 11.51 -10.21 -19.33
C SER A 11 10.78 -11.03 -18.25
N LEU A 12 10.49 -10.43 -17.08
CA LEU A 12 9.93 -11.08 -15.89
C LEU A 12 10.85 -12.16 -15.29
N GLU A 13 12.16 -12.13 -15.59
CA GLU A 13 13.12 -13.03 -14.98
C GLU A 13 13.62 -12.44 -13.65
N PRO A 14 13.60 -13.22 -12.55
CA PRO A 14 14.08 -12.77 -11.26
C PRO A 14 15.61 -12.74 -11.23
N ARG A 15 16.18 -11.58 -10.88
CA ARG A 15 17.60 -11.49 -10.55
C ARG A 15 17.88 -12.21 -9.23
N THR A 16 19.06 -12.82 -9.12
CA THR A 16 19.49 -13.59 -7.93
C THR A 16 19.36 -12.79 -6.64
N THR A 17 19.79 -11.52 -6.68
CA THR A 17 19.63 -10.52 -5.62
C THR A 17 19.27 -9.18 -6.26
N SER A 18 18.11 -8.62 -5.90
CA SER A 18 17.67 -7.29 -6.39
C SER A 18 16.49 -6.77 -5.57
N GLN A 19 16.39 -5.44 -5.40
CA GLN A 19 15.28 -4.75 -4.73
C GLN A 19 14.94 -5.30 -3.32
N GLY A 20 15.97 -5.70 -2.57
CA GLY A 20 15.81 -6.30 -1.23
C GLY A 20 15.34 -7.75 -1.23
N MET A 21 15.12 -8.37 -2.39
CA MET A 21 14.72 -9.78 -2.53
C MET A 21 15.90 -10.66 -2.93
N VAL A 22 16.03 -11.81 -2.25
CA VAL A 22 17.05 -12.83 -2.51
C VAL A 22 16.38 -14.20 -2.67
N GLY A 23 16.79 -14.95 -3.68
CA GLY A 23 16.28 -16.30 -3.92
C GLY A 23 14.80 -16.32 -4.33
N GLN A 24 14.10 -17.42 -4.01
CA GLN A 24 12.69 -17.65 -4.37
C GLN A 24 12.35 -17.37 -5.84
N LEU A 25 13.24 -17.77 -6.77
CA LEU A 25 13.16 -17.41 -8.18
C LEU A 25 11.81 -17.80 -8.81
N LYS A 26 11.37 -19.05 -8.63
CA LYS A 26 10.09 -19.53 -9.18
C LYS A 26 8.89 -18.73 -8.64
N ALA A 27 8.87 -18.46 -7.33
CA ALA A 27 7.77 -17.73 -6.69
C ALA A 27 7.75 -16.26 -7.11
N ARG A 28 8.92 -15.59 -7.21
CA ARG A 28 9.05 -14.21 -7.69
C ARG A 28 8.64 -14.08 -9.15
N LYS A 29 9.04 -15.02 -10.00
CA LYS A 29 8.62 -15.08 -11.41
C LYS A 29 7.11 -15.20 -11.53
N ALA A 30 6.50 -16.14 -10.79
CA ALA A 30 5.05 -16.31 -10.76
C ALA A 30 4.33 -15.03 -10.25
N ALA A 31 4.83 -14.42 -9.18
CA ALA A 31 4.33 -13.16 -8.66
C ALA A 31 4.42 -12.02 -9.68
N GLY A 32 5.49 -11.98 -10.49
CA GLY A 32 5.65 -11.04 -11.60
C GLY A 32 4.61 -11.19 -12.70
N VAL A 33 4.31 -12.42 -13.10
CA VAL A 33 3.24 -12.70 -14.08
C VAL A 33 1.89 -12.23 -13.55
N ILE A 34 1.59 -12.53 -12.29
CA ILE A 34 0.38 -12.06 -11.61
C ILE A 34 0.33 -10.53 -11.58
N LEU A 35 1.42 -9.89 -11.16
CA LEU A 35 1.53 -8.43 -11.08
C LEU A 35 1.20 -7.78 -12.44
N LYS A 36 1.76 -8.31 -13.52
CA LYS A 36 1.50 -7.85 -14.88
C LYS A 36 0.03 -8.04 -15.28
N MET A 37 -0.58 -9.17 -14.95
CA MET A 37 -2.01 -9.39 -15.19
C MET A 37 -2.90 -8.40 -14.44
N ILE A 38 -2.52 -8.03 -13.21
CA ILE A 38 -3.23 -7.02 -12.40
C ILE A 38 -3.09 -5.64 -13.06
N GLN A 39 -1.87 -5.23 -13.44
CA GLN A 39 -1.61 -3.95 -14.10
C GLN A 39 -2.33 -3.83 -15.45
N GLU A 40 -2.44 -4.92 -16.19
CA GLU A 40 -3.18 -4.97 -17.46
C GLU A 40 -4.70 -5.04 -17.26
N GLY A 41 -5.21 -5.14 -16.03
CA GLY A 41 -6.64 -5.24 -15.73
C GLY A 41 -7.31 -6.54 -16.23
N LYS A 42 -6.52 -7.55 -16.61
CA LYS A 42 -7.02 -8.83 -17.18
C LYS A 42 -7.56 -9.80 -16.11
N ILE A 43 -7.35 -9.48 -14.84
CA ILE A 43 -7.71 -10.32 -13.70
C ILE A 43 -8.43 -9.48 -12.65
N ALA A 44 -9.65 -9.90 -12.29
CA ALA A 44 -10.42 -9.34 -11.19
C ALA A 44 -11.11 -10.47 -10.41
N GLY A 45 -11.27 -10.30 -9.10
CA GLY A 45 -11.99 -11.27 -8.25
C GLY A 45 -11.32 -12.66 -8.12
N ARG A 46 -10.00 -12.76 -8.32
CA ARG A 46 -9.27 -14.03 -8.16
C ARG A 46 -8.48 -14.05 -6.86
N ALA A 47 -8.46 -15.21 -6.21
CA ALA A 47 -7.64 -15.46 -5.03
C ALA A 47 -6.34 -16.17 -5.42
N ILE A 48 -5.24 -15.81 -4.76
CA ILE A 48 -3.93 -16.43 -4.93
C ILE A 48 -3.46 -16.91 -3.56
N LEU A 49 -3.14 -18.20 -3.46
CA LEU A 49 -2.65 -18.80 -2.23
C LEU A 49 -1.14 -19.02 -2.32
N MET A 50 -0.38 -18.36 -1.44
CA MET A 50 1.05 -18.64 -1.26
C MET A 50 1.23 -19.64 -0.11
N ALA A 51 1.60 -20.87 -0.45
CA ALA A 51 1.83 -21.95 0.51
C ALA A 51 3.33 -22.31 0.62
N GLY A 52 3.73 -22.78 1.80
CA GLY A 52 5.08 -23.29 2.05
C GLY A 52 5.44 -23.28 3.54
N PRO A 53 6.64 -23.76 3.93
CA PRO A 53 7.12 -23.75 5.31
C PRO A 53 7.22 -22.34 5.92
N PRO A 54 7.21 -22.15 7.25
CA PRO A 54 7.45 -20.85 7.86
C PRO A 54 8.83 -20.28 7.44
N SER A 55 8.99 -18.95 7.51
CA SER A 55 10.25 -18.26 7.16
C SER A 55 10.72 -18.38 5.69
N THR A 56 9.82 -18.74 4.76
CA THR A 56 10.15 -18.87 3.32
C THR A 56 9.86 -17.62 2.47
N GLY A 57 9.54 -16.49 3.10
CA GLY A 57 9.37 -15.21 2.41
C GLY A 57 7.99 -14.98 1.76
N LYS A 58 6.94 -15.74 2.13
CA LYS A 58 5.58 -15.54 1.61
C LYS A 58 5.08 -14.10 1.79
N THR A 59 5.18 -13.56 3.01
CA THR A 59 4.79 -12.18 3.31
C THR A 59 5.68 -11.17 2.59
N ALA A 60 6.99 -11.45 2.48
CA ALA A 60 7.93 -10.60 1.76
C ALA A 60 7.57 -10.49 0.27
N ILE A 61 7.18 -11.59 -0.38
CA ILE A 61 6.71 -11.57 -1.77
C ILE A 61 5.42 -10.75 -1.89
N ALA A 62 4.45 -10.89 -0.96
CA ALA A 62 3.23 -10.08 -0.96
C ALA A 62 3.53 -8.59 -0.85
N MET A 63 4.44 -8.20 0.05
CA MET A 63 4.89 -6.81 0.20
C MET A 63 5.64 -6.30 -1.03
N GLY A 64 6.48 -7.14 -1.63
CA GLY A 64 7.17 -6.80 -2.88
C GLY A 64 6.21 -6.60 -4.06
N MET A 65 5.13 -7.39 -4.14
CA MET A 65 4.06 -7.17 -5.11
C MET A 65 3.34 -5.84 -4.86
N ALA A 66 2.99 -5.54 -3.60
CA ALA A 66 2.31 -4.30 -3.23
C ALA A 66 3.13 -3.06 -3.62
N GLN A 67 4.43 -3.07 -3.33
CA GLN A 67 5.31 -1.97 -3.70
C GLN A 67 5.51 -1.85 -5.21
N ALA A 68 5.53 -2.97 -5.94
CA ALA A 68 5.66 -2.98 -7.40
C ALA A 68 4.40 -2.51 -8.13
N LEU A 69 3.21 -2.56 -7.50
CA LEU A 69 1.98 -1.96 -8.04
C LEU A 69 2.02 -0.42 -8.00
N GLY A 70 2.85 0.16 -7.13
CA GLY A 70 3.02 1.60 -6.99
C GLY A 70 2.24 2.18 -5.80
N PRO A 71 2.57 3.42 -5.39
CA PRO A 71 2.01 4.05 -4.19
C PRO A 71 0.51 4.35 -4.30
N ASP A 72 -0.01 4.45 -5.52
CA ASP A 72 -1.41 4.82 -5.73
C ASP A 72 -2.38 3.64 -5.69
N VAL A 73 -1.87 2.40 -5.62
CA VAL A 73 -2.71 1.20 -5.55
C VAL A 73 -2.88 0.82 -4.08
N PRO A 74 -4.11 0.84 -3.54
CA PRO A 74 -4.34 0.50 -2.16
C PRO A 74 -4.00 -0.97 -1.91
N PHE A 75 -3.27 -1.22 -0.82
CA PHE A 75 -2.93 -2.56 -0.36
C PHE A 75 -3.32 -2.70 1.11
N THR A 76 -4.21 -3.64 1.41
CA THR A 76 -4.64 -3.92 2.79
C THR A 76 -4.02 -5.23 3.25
N MET A 77 -3.25 -5.17 4.32
CA MET A 77 -2.80 -6.36 5.04
C MET A 77 -3.79 -6.66 6.17
N LEU A 78 -4.25 -7.90 6.26
CA LEU A 78 -5.22 -8.33 7.26
C LEU A 78 -4.76 -9.66 7.86
N ALA A 79 -4.62 -9.72 9.18
CA ALA A 79 -4.41 -10.97 9.89
C ALA A 79 -5.76 -11.66 10.14
N ALA A 80 -5.80 -12.98 10.00
CA ALA A 80 -7.05 -13.73 10.18
C ALA A 80 -7.65 -13.56 11.59
N SER A 81 -6.82 -13.33 12.60
CA SER A 81 -7.26 -13.06 13.97
C SER A 81 -7.98 -11.72 14.11
N GLU A 82 -7.70 -10.73 13.26
CA GLU A 82 -8.36 -9.41 13.29
C GLU A 82 -9.82 -9.46 12.83
N ILE A 83 -10.21 -10.53 12.11
CA ILE A 83 -11.60 -10.74 11.68
C ILE A 83 -12.51 -11.15 12.86
N PHE A 84 -11.93 -11.73 13.91
CA PHE A 84 -12.66 -12.15 15.09
C PHE A 84 -12.74 -10.98 16.09
N SER A 85 -13.88 -10.29 16.10
CA SER A 85 -14.17 -9.21 17.05
C SER A 85 -15.48 -9.48 17.79
N LEU A 86 -15.60 -8.95 19.01
CA LEU A 86 -16.85 -8.89 19.76
C LEU A 86 -17.72 -7.70 19.35
N GLU A 87 -17.11 -6.66 18.78
CA GLU A 87 -17.78 -5.41 18.43
C GLU A 87 -18.49 -5.47 17.07
N MET A 88 -18.02 -6.33 16.17
CA MET A 88 -18.55 -6.43 14.80
C MET A 88 -18.61 -7.87 14.30
N SER A 89 -19.53 -8.12 13.37
CA SER A 89 -19.67 -9.45 12.74
C SER A 89 -18.48 -9.77 11.82
N LYS A 90 -18.14 -11.06 11.71
CA LYS A 90 -17.09 -11.57 10.81
C LYS A 90 -17.29 -11.13 9.35
N THR A 91 -18.54 -11.10 8.90
CA THR A 91 -18.90 -10.67 7.53
C THR A 91 -18.65 -9.19 7.32
N GLU A 92 -18.98 -8.36 8.31
CA GLU A 92 -18.75 -6.91 8.25
C GLU A 92 -17.24 -6.61 8.24
N ALA A 93 -16.46 -7.26 9.10
CA ALA A 93 -15.01 -7.12 9.12
C ALA A 93 -14.38 -7.46 7.75
N LEU A 94 -14.82 -8.56 7.12
CA LEU A 94 -14.39 -8.94 5.78
C LEU A 94 -14.81 -7.91 4.72
N MET A 95 -16.07 -7.45 4.74
CA MET A 95 -16.55 -6.45 3.78
C MET A 95 -15.75 -5.15 3.87
N GLN A 96 -15.42 -4.69 5.08
CA GLN A 96 -14.60 -3.50 5.28
C GLN A 96 -13.19 -3.69 4.72
N ALA A 97 -12.56 -4.84 4.97
CA ALA A 97 -11.23 -5.14 4.42
C ALA A 97 -11.23 -5.15 2.88
N PHE A 98 -12.27 -5.71 2.24
CA PHE A 98 -12.43 -5.64 0.80
C PHE A 98 -12.62 -4.21 0.29
N ARG A 99 -13.48 -3.41 0.94
CA ARG A 99 -13.70 -2.00 0.54
C ARG A 99 -12.44 -1.14 0.66
N ARG A 100 -11.64 -1.33 1.72
CA ARG A 100 -10.35 -0.65 1.90
C ARG A 100 -9.33 -0.98 0.81
N SER A 101 -9.45 -2.17 0.21
CA SER A 101 -8.55 -2.63 -0.86
C SER A 101 -8.96 -2.18 -2.26
N ILE A 102 -10.06 -1.42 -2.40
CA ILE A 102 -10.56 -0.91 -3.68
C ILE A 102 -10.40 0.61 -3.68
N GLY A 103 -9.56 1.12 -4.58
CA GLY A 103 -9.30 2.55 -4.74
C GLY A 103 -10.09 3.14 -5.90
N VAL A 104 -10.65 4.33 -5.70
CA VAL A 104 -11.26 5.14 -6.76
C VAL A 104 -10.40 6.40 -6.92
N ARG A 105 -9.86 6.61 -8.13
CA ARG A 105 -9.07 7.81 -8.43
C ARG A 105 -9.96 8.84 -9.10
N ILE A 106 -10.16 9.97 -8.43
CA ILE A 106 -10.89 11.13 -8.95
C ILE A 106 -9.86 12.20 -9.28
N LYS A 107 -9.96 12.80 -10.48
CA LYS A 107 -9.12 13.94 -10.86
C LYS A 107 -9.95 15.20 -10.66
N GLU A 108 -9.37 16.18 -9.97
CA GLU A 108 -9.96 17.48 -9.72
C GLU A 108 -8.93 18.56 -10.06
N GLU A 109 -9.40 19.69 -10.55
CA GLU A 109 -8.57 20.88 -10.77
C GLU A 109 -8.62 21.74 -9.52
N SER A 110 -7.46 22.18 -9.03
CA SER A 110 -7.39 23.07 -7.87
C SER A 110 -6.35 24.14 -8.13
N GLU A 111 -6.69 25.39 -7.80
CA GLU A 111 -5.76 26.51 -7.88
C GLU A 111 -4.77 26.40 -6.72
N ILE A 112 -3.48 26.45 -7.06
CA ILE A 112 -2.38 26.37 -6.10
C ILE A 112 -1.59 27.67 -6.19
N ILE A 113 -1.30 28.28 -5.04
CA ILE A 113 -0.45 29.48 -4.98
C ILE A 113 0.97 29.02 -4.65
N GLU A 114 1.90 29.23 -5.58
CA GLU A 114 3.32 28.95 -5.39
C GLU A 114 4.08 30.28 -5.31
N GLY A 115 4.95 30.43 -4.32
CA GLY A 115 5.75 31.64 -4.12
C GLY A 115 6.72 31.52 -2.95
N GLU A 116 7.74 32.37 -2.94
CA GLU A 116 8.65 32.49 -1.81
C GLU A 116 7.98 33.24 -0.66
N VAL A 117 8.04 32.66 0.54
CA VAL A 117 7.55 33.32 1.75
C VAL A 117 8.58 34.34 2.20
N VAL A 118 8.26 35.63 2.05
CA VAL A 118 9.14 36.73 2.45
C VAL A 118 9.00 37.04 3.94
N GLU A 119 7.78 37.03 4.48
CA GLU A 119 7.51 37.33 5.88
C GLU A 119 6.23 36.62 6.35
N ILE A 120 6.22 36.11 7.58
CA ILE A 120 5.01 35.61 8.26
C ILE A 120 4.86 36.40 9.56
N GLN A 121 3.79 37.18 9.68
CA GLN A 121 3.40 37.80 10.95
C GLN A 121 2.16 37.08 11.51
N ILE A 122 2.24 36.68 12.78
CA ILE A 122 1.14 36.07 13.52
C ILE A 122 0.80 37.03 14.65
N ASP A 123 -0.37 37.66 14.58
CA ASP A 123 -0.86 38.47 15.68
C ASP A 123 -1.66 37.60 16.65
N ARG A 124 -1.37 37.75 17.94
CA ARG A 124 -2.05 37.02 19.01
C ARG A 124 -2.68 38.06 19.92
N SER A 125 -3.98 38.28 19.76
CA SER A 125 -4.72 39.15 20.67
C SER A 125 -4.73 38.52 22.06
N VAL A 126 -3.86 39.01 22.95
CA VAL A 126 -3.96 38.76 24.38
C VAL A 126 -5.09 39.64 24.89
N THR A 127 -6.34 39.20 24.73
CA THR A 127 -7.41 39.62 25.63
C THR A 127 -7.11 39.01 26.99
N GLY A 128 -6.13 39.59 27.68
CA GLY A 128 -5.96 39.43 29.11
C GLY A 128 -7.22 39.94 29.75
N VAL A 129 -7.98 39.02 30.35
CA VAL A 129 -9.08 39.35 31.23
C VAL A 129 -8.47 40.14 32.39
N SER A 130 -8.53 41.47 32.31
CA SER A 130 -8.23 42.35 33.42
C SER A 130 -9.42 42.23 34.38
N TRP A 131 -9.31 41.31 35.33
CA TRP A 131 -10.13 41.34 36.53
C TRP A 131 -9.69 42.55 37.35
N MET A 132 -10.43 43.65 37.21
CA MET A 132 -10.42 44.75 38.16
C MET A 132 -11.74 44.67 38.93
N PHE A 133 -11.61 44.59 40.26
CA PHE A 133 -12.60 44.39 41.33
C PHE A 133 -12.93 42.95 41.72
#